data_AF-A0A1F9BQ94-F1
#
_entry.id   AF-A0A1F9BQ94-F1
#
_cell.length_a   1.000
_cell.length_b   1.000
_cell.length_c   1.000
_cell.angle_alpha   90.00
_cell.angle_beta   90.00
_cell.angle_gamma   90.00
#
_symmetry.space_group_name_H-M   'P 1'
#
loop_
_entity.id
_entity.type
_entity.pdbx_description
1 polymer ?
#
loop_
_entity_poly.entity_id
_entity_poly.type
_entity_poly.pdbx_seq_one_letter_code
_entity_poly.pdbx_strand_id
1 'polypeptide(L)'
;MNRISFGHPSPRWGEGKGEGVFKKISYLFLILLLALSGTQCAAPKEELHSHGDLAPVKTYPKDYVHPLIEINLEKVIDENRGLRVLEENAKTVNDYYRAGVQEKEEGERLLKEERWEEARKHFGKSNWFLQVVLDYFSKDEAYRNIYGDHVVIFLPNLLVSDNYLKLIEIFKKLKMDEEIYWTSREGKKYLSFSLRNVKTEWAFQIKKGFEESDKK
;
A
#
# COMPACT_ATOMS: atom_id res chain seq x y z
N MET A 1 -64.41 -20.65 -36.61
CA MET A 1 -65.73 -20.00 -36.36
C MET A 1 -66.44 -20.76 -35.25
N ASN A 2 -66.71 -20.06 -34.13
CA ASN A 2 -67.72 -20.34 -33.09
C ASN A 2 -67.61 -21.67 -32.29
N ARG A 3 -67.75 -21.74 -30.97
CA ARG A 3 -68.18 -20.78 -29.94
C ARG A 3 -67.64 -21.26 -28.59
N ILE A 4 -67.31 -20.29 -27.74
CA ILE A 4 -67.05 -20.44 -26.31
C ILE A 4 -68.38 -20.77 -25.60
N SER A 5 -68.34 -21.68 -24.61
CA SER A 5 -69.34 -21.75 -23.55
C SER A 5 -68.67 -22.11 -22.23
N PHE A 6 -68.57 -21.13 -21.33
CA PHE A 6 -68.24 -21.30 -19.93
C PHE A 6 -69.52 -21.65 -19.15
N GLY A 7 -69.47 -22.69 -18.32
CA GLY A 7 -70.49 -23.06 -17.35
C GLY A 7 -69.82 -23.48 -16.04
N HIS A 8 -70.09 -22.72 -14.98
CA HIS A 8 -69.53 -22.82 -13.63
C HIS A 8 -69.75 -24.18 -12.94
N PRO A 9 -68.79 -24.63 -12.12
CA PRO A 9 -69.08 -25.38 -10.90
C PRO A 9 -69.10 -24.45 -9.67
N SER A 10 -70.15 -24.61 -8.87
CA SER A 10 -70.40 -23.94 -7.59
C SER A 10 -69.33 -24.29 -6.52
N PRO A 11 -69.03 -23.40 -5.57
CA PRO A 11 -68.05 -23.66 -4.53
C PRO A 11 -68.63 -24.58 -3.45
N ARG A 12 -68.01 -25.75 -3.26
CA ARG A 12 -68.25 -26.62 -2.11
C ARG A 12 -67.42 -26.07 -0.94
N TRP A 13 -68.11 -25.48 0.04
CA TRP A 13 -67.54 -25.14 1.34
C TRP A 13 -67.01 -26.41 2.00
N GLY A 14 -65.72 -26.39 2.33
CA GLY A 14 -65.02 -27.43 3.06
C GLY A 14 -64.02 -26.77 4.00
N GLU A 15 -64.19 -27.06 5.28
CA GLU A 15 -63.55 -26.46 6.43
C GLU A 15 -62.04 -26.71 6.45
N GLY A 16 -61.28 -25.74 6.96
CA GLY A 16 -59.82 -25.83 7.09
C GLY A 16 -59.18 -24.57 7.68
N LYS A 17 -59.91 -23.85 8.54
CA LYS A 17 -59.35 -22.74 9.33
C LYS A 17 -58.59 -23.33 10.51
N GLY A 18 -57.30 -23.59 10.33
CA GLY A 18 -56.45 -24.04 11.45
C GLY A 18 -54.96 -24.13 11.19
N GLU A 19 -54.52 -24.35 9.94
CA GLU A 19 -53.09 -24.67 9.69
C GLU A 19 -52.27 -23.54 9.08
N GLY A 20 -52.91 -22.50 8.51
CA GLY A 20 -52.22 -21.39 7.85
C GLY A 20 -51.67 -20.32 8.79
N VAL A 21 -52.26 -20.18 9.99
CA VAL A 21 -51.85 -19.16 10.97
C VAL A 21 -50.64 -19.61 11.77
N PHE A 22 -50.60 -20.89 12.18
CA PHE A 22 -49.44 -21.47 12.86
C PHE A 22 -48.17 -21.48 12.00
N LYS A 23 -48.30 -21.77 10.69
CA LYS A 23 -47.15 -21.67 9.77
C LYS A 23 -46.65 -20.24 9.63
N LYS A 24 -47.52 -19.23 9.52
CA LYS A 24 -47.12 -17.82 9.42
C LYS A 24 -46.49 -17.28 10.72
N ILE A 25 -47.00 -17.69 11.88
CA ILE A 25 -46.41 -17.34 13.19
C ILE A 25 -45.05 -18.03 13.38
N SER A 26 -44.92 -19.29 12.96
CA SER A 26 -43.65 -20.03 13.01
C SER A 26 -42.55 -19.37 12.15
N TYR A 27 -42.87 -18.91 10.94
CA TYR A 27 -41.91 -18.19 10.10
C TYR A 27 -41.49 -16.84 10.68
N LEU A 28 -42.42 -16.10 11.31
CA LEU A 28 -42.10 -14.86 12.01
C LEU A 28 -41.18 -15.10 13.21
N PHE A 29 -41.41 -16.17 13.98
CA PHE A 29 -40.52 -16.58 15.07
C PHE A 29 -39.13 -16.99 14.56
N LEU A 30 -39.05 -17.69 13.43
CA LEU A 30 -37.78 -18.10 12.82
C LEU A 30 -36.96 -16.90 12.34
N ILE A 31 -37.61 -15.89 11.75
CA ILE A 31 -36.96 -14.64 11.31
C ILE A 31 -36.50 -13.82 12.53
N LEU A 32 -37.29 -13.76 13.60
CA LEU A 32 -36.90 -13.11 14.86
C LEU A 32 -35.72 -13.81 15.53
N LEU A 33 -35.69 -15.14 15.53
CA LEU A 33 -34.57 -15.91 16.07
C LEU A 33 -33.30 -15.70 15.25
N LEU A 34 -33.39 -15.70 13.91
CA LEU A 34 -32.26 -15.41 13.02
C LEU A 34 -31.73 -13.98 13.20
N ALA A 35 -32.63 -12.99 13.37
CA ALA A 35 -32.27 -11.60 13.63
C ALA A 35 -31.60 -11.40 15.00
N LEU A 36 -31.99 -12.18 16.02
CA LEU A 36 -31.38 -12.14 17.36
C LEU A 36 -30.08 -12.94 17.45
N SER A 37 -29.90 -13.99 16.64
CA SER A 37 -28.62 -14.72 16.54
C SER A 37 -27.56 -14.00 15.69
N GLY A 38 -27.91 -12.89 15.03
CA GLY A 38 -26.99 -12.08 14.22
C GLY A 38 -26.18 -11.04 15.01
N THR A 39 -26.41 -10.89 16.32
CA THR A 39 -25.68 -9.93 17.15
C THR A 39 -24.99 -10.65 18.30
N GLN A 40 -23.66 -10.44 18.36
CA GLN A 40 -22.74 -10.79 19.46
C GLN A 40 -22.05 -12.16 19.37
N CYS A 41 -21.19 -12.33 18.35
CA CYS A 41 -19.83 -12.76 18.67
C CYS A 41 -19.10 -11.57 19.29
N ALA A 42 -19.39 -11.29 20.57
CA ALA A 42 -18.44 -10.61 21.42
C ALA A 42 -17.40 -11.67 21.80
N ALA A 43 -16.40 -11.85 20.94
CA ALA A 43 -15.19 -12.53 21.36
C ALA A 43 -14.64 -11.76 22.58
N PRO A 44 -14.18 -12.47 23.63
CA PRO A 44 -13.57 -11.82 24.76
C PRO A 44 -12.43 -10.95 24.25
N LYS A 45 -12.35 -9.77 24.85
CA LYS A 45 -11.48 -8.66 24.46
C LYS A 45 -10.05 -8.97 24.91
N GLU A 46 -9.49 -10.06 24.43
CA GLU A 46 -8.12 -10.51 24.66
C GLU A 46 -7.70 -11.33 23.44
N GLU A 47 -6.64 -10.84 22.79
CA GLU A 47 -5.84 -11.52 21.76
C GLU A 47 -6.40 -11.65 20.34
N LEU A 48 -6.22 -10.57 19.56
CA LEU A 48 -5.66 -10.71 18.21
C LEU A 48 -4.74 -9.51 17.90
N HIS A 49 -3.50 -9.64 18.38
CA HIS A 49 -2.42 -8.71 18.07
C HIS A 49 -1.80 -9.05 16.72
N SER A 50 -2.00 -8.18 15.72
CA SER A 50 -1.07 -8.02 14.60
C SER A 50 -1.17 -6.58 14.05
N HIS A 51 -0.47 -5.68 14.75
CA HIS A 51 -0.06 -4.33 14.33
C HIS A 51 -1.15 -3.24 14.14
N GLY A 52 -2.03 -3.11 15.13
CA GLY A 52 -2.83 -1.90 15.37
C GLY A 52 -2.51 -1.33 16.75
N ASP A 53 -1.39 -0.62 16.87
CA ASP A 53 -1.17 0.21 18.05
C ASP A 53 -2.00 1.48 17.90
N LEU A 54 -2.98 1.66 18.79
CA LEU A 54 -3.58 2.97 19.12
C LEU A 54 -2.55 3.87 19.83
N ALA A 55 -1.33 3.93 19.30
CA ALA A 55 -0.34 4.86 19.78
C ALA A 55 -0.80 6.26 19.36
N PRO A 56 -0.86 7.24 20.28
CA PRO A 56 -1.05 8.64 19.88
C PRO A 56 -0.02 8.98 18.80
N VAL A 57 -0.42 9.81 17.82
CA VAL A 57 0.47 10.28 16.74
C VAL A 57 1.80 10.69 17.37
N LYS A 58 2.85 9.88 17.16
CA LYS A 58 4.14 10.12 17.77
C LYS A 58 4.68 11.42 17.17
N THR A 59 4.72 12.47 17.98
CA THR A 59 5.35 13.73 17.60
C THR A 59 6.83 13.64 17.94
N TYR A 60 7.67 13.78 16.91
CA TYR A 60 9.12 13.78 17.09
C TYR A 60 9.64 15.23 17.13
N PRO A 61 10.68 15.52 17.93
CA PRO A 61 11.42 16.77 17.83
C PRO A 61 11.89 17.03 16.39
N LYS A 62 11.97 18.30 15.99
CA LYS A 62 12.36 18.69 14.61
C LYS A 62 13.76 18.19 14.20
N ASP A 63 14.63 17.95 15.17
CA ASP A 63 15.98 17.46 15.01
C ASP A 63 16.15 15.97 15.29
N TYR A 64 15.07 15.28 15.64
CA TYR A 64 15.07 13.83 15.82
C TYR A 64 15.50 13.13 14.54
N VAL A 65 16.37 12.14 14.70
CA VAL A 65 16.87 11.29 13.63
C VAL A 65 16.34 9.88 13.88
N HIS A 66 15.51 9.37 12.97
CA HIS A 66 15.03 8.00 13.06
C HIS A 66 16.20 7.02 12.87
N PRO A 67 16.44 6.12 13.82
CA PRO A 67 17.51 5.14 13.70
C PRO A 67 17.16 4.07 12.67
N LEU A 68 18.17 3.38 12.13
CA LEU A 68 17.98 2.29 11.15
C LEU A 68 17.11 1.16 11.69
N ILE A 69 17.13 0.94 13.01
CA ILE A 69 16.27 -0.06 13.64
C ILE A 69 14.78 0.30 13.54
N GLU A 70 14.44 1.59 13.39
CA GLU A 70 13.06 2.05 13.20
C GLU A 70 12.71 2.12 11.72
N ILE A 71 13.55 2.79 10.93
CA ILE A 71 13.29 3.12 9.53
C ILE A 71 14.48 2.69 8.68
N ASN A 72 14.24 1.74 7.78
CA ASN A 72 15.20 1.28 6.78
C ASN A 72 14.45 0.75 5.55
N LEU A 73 15.19 0.48 4.48
CA LEU A 73 14.62 0.00 3.22
C LEU A 73 13.89 -1.35 3.35
N GLU A 74 14.42 -2.29 4.12
CA GLU A 74 13.83 -3.63 4.29
C GLU A 74 12.43 -3.54 4.89
N LYS A 75 12.25 -2.70 5.92
CA LYS A 75 10.92 -2.45 6.49
C LYS A 75 9.95 -1.82 5.50
N VAL A 76 10.41 -0.83 4.72
CA VAL A 76 9.58 -0.21 3.68
C VAL A 76 9.13 -1.25 2.66
N ILE A 77 10.04 -2.14 2.26
CA ILE A 77 9.72 -3.26 1.36
C ILE A 77 8.71 -4.20 2.02
N ASP A 78 8.95 -4.64 3.26
CA ASP A 78 8.08 -5.55 3.99
C ASP A 78 6.64 -5.04 4.11
N GLU A 79 6.47 -3.75 4.44
CA GLU A 79 5.17 -3.08 4.52
C GLU A 79 4.44 -2.99 3.16
N ASN A 80 5.16 -3.07 2.05
CA ASN A 80 4.63 -2.93 0.70
C ASN A 80 4.62 -4.25 -0.09
N ARG A 81 4.88 -5.39 0.58
CA ARG A 81 4.72 -6.72 0.01
C ARG A 81 3.25 -7.02 -0.33
N GLY A 82 3.06 -7.95 -1.26
CA GLY A 82 1.74 -8.43 -1.66
C GLY A 82 1.64 -8.62 -3.16
N LEU A 83 0.43 -8.52 -3.69
CA LEU A 83 0.21 -8.60 -5.13
C LEU A 83 0.97 -7.49 -5.84
N ARG A 84 1.65 -7.86 -6.94
CA ARG A 84 2.36 -6.91 -7.78
C ARG A 84 1.38 -5.90 -8.34
N VAL A 85 1.69 -4.61 -8.17
CA VAL A 85 0.92 -3.53 -8.79
C VAL A 85 1.41 -3.35 -10.22
N LEU A 86 0.51 -3.56 -11.17
CA LEU A 86 0.75 -3.20 -12.58
C LEU A 86 0.31 -1.76 -12.81
N GLU A 87 0.97 -1.08 -13.74
CA GLU A 87 0.67 0.31 -14.07
C GLU A 87 -0.80 0.49 -14.48
N GLU A 88 -1.33 -0.42 -15.31
CA GLU A 88 -2.74 -0.38 -15.73
C GLU A 88 -3.75 -0.54 -14.58
N ASN A 89 -3.29 -1.04 -13.43
CA ASN A 89 -4.12 -1.35 -12.27
C ASN A 89 -3.93 -0.35 -11.12
N ALA A 90 -2.94 0.55 -11.20
CA ALA A 90 -2.70 1.56 -10.19
C ALA A 90 -3.80 2.64 -10.25
N LYS A 91 -4.59 2.76 -9.18
CA LYS A 91 -5.74 3.69 -9.12
C LYS A 91 -5.60 4.74 -8.03
N THR A 92 -4.76 4.49 -7.04
CA THR A 92 -4.54 5.37 -5.89
C THR A 92 -3.07 5.74 -5.75
N VAL A 93 -2.78 6.88 -5.09
CA VAL A 93 -1.39 7.28 -4.80
C VAL A 93 -0.64 6.20 -4.01
N ASN A 94 -1.34 5.45 -3.16
CA ASN A 94 -0.75 4.33 -2.42
C ASN A 94 -0.39 3.15 -3.34
N ASP A 95 -1.17 2.92 -4.41
CA ASP A 95 -0.80 1.92 -5.42
C ASP A 95 0.47 2.33 -6.16
N TYR A 96 0.62 3.60 -6.54
CA TYR A 96 1.84 4.13 -7.14
C TYR A 96 3.03 4.02 -6.18
N TYR A 97 2.86 4.33 -4.89
CA TYR A 97 3.92 4.20 -3.89
C TYR A 97 4.37 2.74 -3.75
N ARG A 98 3.41 1.83 -3.56
CA ARG A 98 3.68 0.39 -3.47
C ARG A 98 4.35 -0.14 -4.74
N ALA A 99 3.88 0.25 -5.93
CA ALA A 99 4.50 -0.12 -7.20
C ALA A 99 5.96 0.37 -7.28
N GLY A 100 6.22 1.61 -6.86
CA GLY A 100 7.56 2.18 -6.78
C GLY A 100 8.48 1.38 -5.86
N VAL A 101 8.00 0.99 -4.68
CA VAL A 101 8.75 0.15 -3.73
C VAL A 101 9.00 -1.26 -4.28
N GLN A 102 8.02 -1.89 -4.91
CA GLN A 102 8.17 -3.23 -5.50
C GLN A 102 9.16 -3.23 -6.68
N GLU A 103 9.12 -2.21 -7.55
CA GLU A 103 10.12 -2.08 -8.63
C GLU A 103 11.52 -1.79 -8.07
N LYS A 104 11.63 -1.06 -6.93
CA LYS A 104 12.92 -0.88 -6.24
C LYS A 104 13.44 -2.19 -5.69
N GLU A 105 12.61 -2.98 -5.00
CA GLU A 105 12.99 -4.29 -4.45
C GLU A 105 13.58 -5.19 -5.54
N GLU A 106 12.91 -5.26 -6.70
CA GLU A 106 13.40 -6.02 -7.84
C GLU A 106 14.71 -5.45 -8.41
N GLY A 107 14.85 -4.13 -8.45
CA GLY A 107 16.10 -3.45 -8.79
C GLY A 107 17.26 -3.81 -7.85
N GLU A 108 17.03 -3.83 -6.53
CA GLU A 108 18.03 -4.23 -5.53
C GLU A 108 18.43 -5.71 -5.69
N ARG A 109 17.47 -6.59 -6.00
CA ARG A 109 17.75 -8.01 -6.28
C ARG A 109 18.65 -8.16 -7.50
N LEU A 110 18.28 -7.54 -8.61
CA LEU A 110 19.04 -7.59 -9.86
C LEU A 110 20.42 -6.93 -9.75
N LEU A 111 20.54 -5.87 -8.95
CA LEU A 111 21.81 -5.22 -8.66
C LEU A 111 22.78 -6.18 -7.95
N LYS A 112 22.29 -6.94 -6.96
CA LYS A 112 23.08 -7.99 -6.26
C LYS A 112 23.51 -9.12 -7.19
N GLU A 113 22.71 -9.40 -8.22
CA GLU A 113 22.99 -10.38 -9.26
C GLU A 113 23.88 -9.84 -10.39
N GLU A 114 24.37 -8.60 -10.28
CA GLU A 114 25.18 -7.93 -11.30
C GLU A 114 24.47 -7.78 -12.66
N ARG A 115 23.14 -7.83 -12.66
CA ARG A 115 22.29 -7.68 -13.86
C ARG A 115 22.01 -6.20 -14.12
N TRP A 116 23.08 -5.45 -14.42
CA TRP A 116 23.12 -3.99 -14.44
C TRP A 116 22.04 -3.32 -15.31
N GLU A 117 21.86 -3.81 -16.54
CA GLU A 117 20.92 -3.24 -17.50
C GLU A 117 19.45 -3.38 -17.07
N GLU A 118 19.13 -4.46 -16.37
CA GLU A 118 17.77 -4.73 -15.92
C GLU A 118 17.52 -4.02 -14.60
N ALA A 119 18.49 -4.05 -13.67
CA ALA A 119 18.46 -3.23 -12.46
C ALA A 119 18.23 -1.74 -12.81
N ARG A 120 18.90 -1.23 -13.85
CA ARG A 120 18.69 0.14 -14.37
C ARG A 120 17.23 0.39 -14.72
N LYS A 121 16.60 -0.51 -15.46
CA LYS A 121 15.19 -0.38 -15.88
C LYS A 121 14.25 -0.37 -14.67
N HIS A 122 14.49 -1.24 -13.69
CA HIS A 122 13.69 -1.33 -12.47
C HIS A 122 13.82 -0.09 -11.59
N PHE A 123 15.03 0.44 -11.38
CA PHE A 123 15.22 1.71 -10.65
C PHE A 123 14.62 2.90 -11.40
N GLY A 124 14.74 2.96 -12.73
CA GLY A 124 14.09 3.99 -13.54
C GLY A 124 12.57 3.95 -13.44
N LYS A 125 11.97 2.75 -13.51
CA LYS A 125 10.53 2.56 -13.36
C LYS A 125 10.05 2.86 -11.94
N SER A 126 10.83 2.47 -10.93
CA SER A 126 10.57 2.86 -9.53
C SER A 126 10.54 4.39 -9.37
N ASN A 127 11.52 5.10 -9.93
CA ASN A 127 11.54 6.57 -9.91
C ASN A 127 10.32 7.18 -10.60
N TRP A 128 9.87 6.62 -11.73
CA TRP A 128 8.67 7.09 -12.41
C TRP A 128 7.42 6.96 -11.52
N PHE A 129 7.19 5.78 -10.92
CA PHE A 129 6.07 5.57 -9.99
C PHE A 129 6.13 6.54 -8.80
N LEU A 130 7.32 6.72 -8.20
CA LEU A 130 7.50 7.59 -7.05
C LEU A 130 7.38 9.09 -7.41
N GLN A 131 7.71 9.48 -8.64
CA GLN A 131 7.45 10.85 -9.12
C GLN A 131 5.95 11.15 -9.17
N VAL A 132 5.14 10.20 -9.68
CA VAL A 132 3.67 10.33 -9.62
C VAL A 132 3.21 10.51 -8.17
N VAL A 133 3.77 9.77 -7.21
CA VAL A 133 3.45 9.96 -5.78
C VAL A 133 3.79 11.37 -5.31
N LEU A 134 4.97 11.87 -5.68
CA LEU A 134 5.46 13.19 -5.26
C LEU A 134 4.64 14.35 -5.84
N ASP A 135 3.95 14.16 -6.97
CA ASP A 135 3.02 15.14 -7.53
C ASP A 135 1.80 15.37 -6.61
N TYR A 136 1.39 14.34 -5.85
CA TYR A 136 0.30 14.45 -4.87
C TYR A 136 0.81 14.71 -3.45
N PHE A 137 1.91 14.07 -3.05
CA PHE A 137 2.51 14.17 -1.73
C PHE A 137 4.01 14.44 -1.83
N SER A 138 4.35 15.72 -1.91
CA SER A 138 5.74 16.19 -2.12
C SER A 138 6.68 16.00 -0.93
N LYS A 139 6.19 15.51 0.22
CA LYS A 139 6.95 15.41 1.47
C LYS A 139 7.02 13.97 1.95
N ASP A 140 8.16 13.67 2.57
CA ASP A 140 8.35 12.45 3.36
C ASP A 140 7.62 12.58 4.69
N GLU A 141 7.05 11.47 5.13
CA GLU A 141 6.39 11.29 6.43
C GLU A 141 6.92 9.98 7.03
N ALA A 142 7.59 10.06 8.19
CA ALA A 142 8.16 8.88 8.84
C ALA A 142 7.13 7.76 9.04
N TYR A 143 5.89 8.17 9.32
CA TYR A 143 4.75 7.32 9.58
C TYR A 143 3.50 8.01 9.04
N ARG A 144 2.97 7.53 7.91
CA ARG A 144 1.78 8.07 7.24
C ARG A 144 0.59 7.16 7.46
N ASN A 145 -0.54 7.72 7.87
CA ASN A 145 -1.80 7.00 7.90
C ASN A 145 -2.38 6.89 6.49
N ILE A 146 -2.56 5.66 5.99
CA ILE A 146 -3.07 5.39 4.64
C ILE A 146 -4.55 4.98 4.64
N TYR A 147 -5.03 4.32 5.68
CA TYR A 147 -6.45 4.01 5.89
C TYR A 147 -6.72 3.54 7.33
N GLY A 148 -7.73 4.10 7.99
CA GLY A 148 -8.12 3.69 9.34
C GLY A 148 -6.98 3.89 10.35
N ASP A 149 -6.55 2.80 10.99
CA ASP A 149 -5.41 2.78 11.92
C ASP A 149 -4.13 2.24 11.26
N HIS A 150 -4.12 2.08 9.93
CA HIS A 150 -2.98 1.52 9.23
C HIS A 150 -1.97 2.61 8.86
N VAL A 151 -0.78 2.50 9.45
CA VAL A 151 0.32 3.45 9.32
C VAL A 151 1.50 2.76 8.64
N VAL A 152 2.10 3.44 7.67
CA VAL A 152 3.25 2.94 6.89
C VAL A 152 4.39 3.95 6.87
N ILE A 153 5.61 3.47 6.70
CA ILE A 153 6.78 4.31 6.43
C ILE A 153 6.64 4.89 5.02
N PHE A 154 6.56 6.22 4.92
CA PHE A 154 6.27 6.92 3.68
C PHE A 154 7.38 7.91 3.31
N LEU A 155 8.40 7.43 2.59
CA LEU A 155 9.62 8.20 2.30
C LEU A 155 9.90 8.27 0.78
N PRO A 156 8.97 8.79 -0.04
CA PRO A 156 9.13 8.79 -1.49
C PRO A 156 10.37 9.58 -1.97
N ASN A 157 10.73 10.70 -1.33
CA ASN A 157 11.94 11.44 -1.71
C ASN A 157 13.20 10.63 -1.38
N LEU A 158 13.23 9.96 -0.22
CA LEU A 158 14.36 9.14 0.18
C LEU A 158 14.57 7.94 -0.76
N LEU A 159 13.48 7.26 -1.12
CA LEU A 159 13.50 6.14 -2.05
C LEU A 159 14.03 6.54 -3.44
N VAL A 160 13.53 7.67 -3.98
CA VAL A 160 14.03 8.21 -5.26
C VAL A 160 15.50 8.58 -5.17
N SER A 161 15.92 9.20 -4.08
CA SER A 161 17.32 9.56 -3.85
C SER A 161 18.23 8.33 -3.80
N ASP A 162 17.82 7.29 -3.08
CA ASP A 162 18.54 6.01 -3.02
C ASP A 162 18.63 5.36 -4.40
N ASN A 163 17.53 5.32 -5.15
CA ASN A 163 17.52 4.81 -6.52
C ASN A 163 18.51 5.56 -7.43
N TYR A 164 18.58 6.88 -7.34
CA TYR A 164 19.58 7.65 -8.08
C TYR A 164 21.01 7.29 -7.68
N LEU A 165 21.28 7.06 -6.39
CA LEU A 165 22.59 6.60 -5.94
C LEU A 165 22.93 5.22 -6.54
N LYS A 166 21.97 4.29 -6.59
CA LYS A 166 22.14 2.99 -7.27
C LYS A 166 22.36 3.13 -8.77
N LEU A 167 21.64 4.05 -9.43
CA LEU A 167 21.81 4.32 -10.85
C LEU A 167 23.20 4.87 -11.17
N ILE A 168 23.79 5.70 -10.31
CA ILE A 168 25.19 6.15 -10.47
C ILE A 168 26.15 4.96 -10.47
N GLU A 169 25.98 4.03 -9.53
CA GLU A 169 26.79 2.81 -9.48
C GLU A 169 26.66 2.00 -10.79
N ILE A 170 25.43 1.80 -11.25
CA ILE A 170 25.14 1.10 -12.50
C ILE A 170 25.76 1.81 -13.71
N PHE A 171 25.62 3.13 -13.82
CA PHE A 171 26.20 3.89 -14.94
C PHE A 171 27.72 3.83 -14.96
N LYS A 172 28.38 3.83 -13.81
CA LYS A 172 29.83 3.57 -13.71
C LYS A 172 30.19 2.18 -14.24
N LYS A 173 29.40 1.15 -13.94
CA LYS A 173 29.61 -0.22 -14.46
C LYS A 173 29.38 -0.33 -15.97
N LEU A 174 28.41 0.40 -16.49
CA LEU A 174 28.04 0.43 -17.91
C LEU A 174 28.88 1.43 -18.73
N LYS A 175 29.80 2.18 -18.11
CA LYS A 175 30.62 3.24 -18.76
C LYS A 175 29.78 4.32 -19.43
N MET A 176 28.69 4.73 -18.77
CA MET A 176 27.78 5.78 -19.22
C MET A 176 28.06 7.09 -18.46
N ASP A 177 29.24 7.66 -18.66
CA ASP A 177 29.74 8.76 -17.81
C ASP A 177 28.89 10.04 -17.88
N GLU A 178 28.25 10.30 -19.03
CA GLU A 178 27.37 11.46 -19.23
C GLU A 178 26.12 11.42 -18.34
N GLU A 179 25.62 10.23 -18.03
CA GLU A 179 24.43 10.04 -17.20
C GLU A 179 24.72 10.28 -15.71
N ILE A 180 25.96 10.09 -15.29
CA ILE A 180 26.37 10.17 -13.88
C ILE A 180 26.12 11.58 -13.31
N TYR A 181 26.47 12.62 -14.07
CA TYR A 181 26.33 14.00 -13.61
C TYR A 181 24.88 14.37 -13.29
N TRP A 182 23.97 14.10 -14.23
CA TRP A 182 22.55 14.41 -14.08
C TRP A 182 21.89 13.57 -12.99
N THR A 183 22.23 12.29 -12.93
CA THR A 183 21.76 11.34 -11.93
C THR A 183 22.20 11.75 -10.51
N SER A 184 23.46 12.19 -10.35
CA SER A 184 23.98 12.74 -9.08
C SER A 184 23.25 14.01 -8.66
N ARG A 185 23.04 14.94 -9.60
CA ARG A 185 22.33 16.19 -9.33
C ARG A 185 20.89 15.94 -8.86
N GLU A 186 20.13 15.11 -9.57
CA GLU A 186 18.75 14.81 -9.19
C GLU A 186 18.67 14.02 -7.88
N GLY A 187 19.53 13.01 -7.70
CA GLY A 187 19.60 12.24 -6.45
C GLY A 187 19.82 13.11 -5.21
N LYS A 188 20.75 14.07 -5.28
CA LYS A 188 21.03 15.04 -4.21
C LYS A 188 19.86 16.00 -3.96
N LYS A 189 19.14 16.40 -5.00
CA LYS A 189 17.95 17.25 -4.88
C LYS A 189 16.87 16.53 -4.07
N TYR A 190 16.52 15.29 -4.40
CA TYR A 190 15.55 14.51 -3.62
C TYR A 190 16.04 14.22 -2.20
N LEU A 191 17.33 13.93 -2.01
CA LEU A 191 17.91 13.79 -0.67
C LEU A 191 17.67 15.03 0.18
N SER A 192 17.88 16.20 -0.41
CA SER A 192 17.70 17.48 0.28
C SER A 192 16.25 17.70 0.70
N PHE A 193 15.28 17.21 -0.08
CA PHE A 193 13.86 17.27 0.28
C PHE A 193 13.52 16.28 1.39
N SER A 194 14.07 15.07 1.35
CA SER A 194 13.90 14.09 2.42
C SER A 194 14.41 14.63 3.76
N LEU A 195 15.69 15.06 3.82
CA LEU A 195 16.33 15.57 5.03
C LEU A 195 15.68 16.83 5.63
N ARG A 196 14.90 17.59 4.84
CA ARG A 196 14.13 18.74 5.35
C ARG A 196 12.88 18.33 6.12
N ASN A 197 12.31 17.17 5.81
CA ASN A 197 11.02 16.73 6.37
C ASN A 197 11.21 15.60 7.38
N VAL A 198 12.01 14.58 7.04
CA VAL A 198 12.27 13.42 7.90
C VAL A 198 13.76 13.13 7.89
N LYS A 199 14.40 13.23 9.06
CA LYS A 199 15.81 12.86 9.21
C LYS A 199 15.87 11.39 9.62
N THR A 200 16.60 10.60 8.86
CA THR A 200 16.83 9.18 9.15
C THR A 200 18.32 8.89 9.05
N GLU A 201 18.81 7.91 9.82
CA GLU A 201 20.16 7.40 9.64
C GLU A 201 20.39 6.89 8.21
N TRP A 202 19.36 6.29 7.61
CA TRP A 202 19.38 5.86 6.20
C TRP A 202 19.65 7.03 5.23
N ALA A 203 19.01 8.20 5.42
CA ALA A 203 19.27 9.39 4.62
C ALA A 203 20.71 9.89 4.79
N PHE A 204 21.28 9.78 5.99
CA PHE A 204 22.69 10.13 6.20
C PHE A 204 23.65 9.14 5.53
N GLN A 205 23.31 7.86 5.44
CA GLN A 205 24.08 6.89 4.65
C GLN A 205 24.06 7.22 3.16
N ILE A 206 22.89 7.55 2.61
CA ILE A 206 22.75 7.97 1.21
C ILE A 206 23.54 9.26 0.94
N LYS A 207 23.49 10.23 1.86
CA LYS A 207 24.30 11.45 1.78
C LYS A 207 25.79 11.13 1.62
N LYS A 208 26.30 10.25 2.49
CA LYS A 208 27.70 9.81 2.45
C LYS A 208 28.02 9.10 1.13
N GLY A 209 27.09 8.27 0.63
CA GLY A 209 27.22 7.60 -0.67
C GLY A 209 27.40 8.57 -1.83
N PHE A 210 26.63 9.66 -1.88
CA PHE A 210 26.82 10.72 -2.88
C PHE A 210 28.18 11.41 -2.75
N GLU A 211 28.58 11.77 -1.52
CA GLU A 211 29.88 12.40 -1.25
C GLU A 211 31.08 11.53 -1.66
N GLU A 212 30.96 10.20 -1.54
CA GLU A 212 31.95 9.24 -2.00
C GLU A 212 31.93 9.07 -3.53
N SER A 213 30.75 9.15 -4.13
CA SER A 213 30.58 9.00 -5.59
C SER A 213 31.21 10.14 -6.38
N ASP A 214 31.29 11.35 -5.80
CA ASP A 214 31.87 12.55 -6.42
C ASP A 214 33.41 12.58 -6.39
N LYS A 215 34.04 11.77 -5.54
CA LYS A 215 35.50 11.73 -5.36
C LYS A 215 36.21 10.83 -6.37
N LYS A 216 35.46 10.09 -7.20
CA LYS A 216 35.95 9.07 -8.15
C LYS A 216 35.47 9.39 -9.55
#